data_AF-A0A317H3K8-F1
#
_entry.id   AF-A0A317H3K8-F1
#
_cell.length_a   1.000
_cell.length_b   1.000
_cell.length_c   1.000
_cell.angle_alpha   90.00
_cell.angle_beta   90.00
_cell.angle_gamma   90.00
#
_symmetry.space_group_name_H-M   'P 1'
#
loop_
_entity.id
_entity.type
_entity.pdbx_description
1 polymer ?
#
loop_
_entity_poly.entity_id
_entity_poly.type
_entity_poly.pdbx_seq_one_letter_code
_entity_poly.pdbx_strand_id
1 'polypeptide(L)' 'ATLKQPAVEVHLETTADDIPGWDSLSHAVILMNTEKAFDIRFVPQEVLELDRVGDLVAVIERKLADVTDA' A
#
# COMPACT_ATOMS: atom_id res chain seq x y z
N ALA A 1 7.80 -25.48 -11.94
CA ALA A 1 6.38 -25.28 -11.62
C ALA A 1 6.21 -23.85 -11.15
N THR A 2 5.60 -22.99 -11.97
CA THR A 2 5.32 -21.61 -11.56
C THR A 2 4.28 -21.67 -10.45
N LEU A 3 4.67 -21.28 -9.23
CA LEU A 3 3.74 -21.10 -8.11
C LEU A 3 2.82 -19.93 -8.48
N LYS A 4 1.71 -20.23 -9.17
CA LYS A 4 0.60 -19.30 -9.32
C LYS A 4 -0.05 -19.23 -7.94
N GLN A 5 0.42 -18.33 -7.10
CA GLN A 5 -0.39 -17.95 -5.96
C GLN A 5 -1.73 -17.46 -6.51
N PRO A 6 -2.88 -17.91 -5.97
CA PRO A 6 -4.17 -17.36 -6.35
C PRO A 6 -4.09 -15.84 -6.15
N ALA A 7 -4.62 -15.07 -7.10
CA ALA A 7 -4.75 -13.64 -6.93
C ALA A 7 -5.53 -13.41 -5.63
N VAL A 8 -4.95 -12.66 -4.71
CA VAL A 8 -5.61 -12.30 -3.46
C VAL A 8 -6.55 -11.15 -3.80
N GLU A 9 -7.85 -11.37 -3.65
CA GLU A 9 -8.82 -10.28 -3.71
C GLU A 9 -8.67 -9.42 -2.46
N VAL A 10 -8.47 -8.12 -2.67
CA VAL A 10 -8.33 -7.13 -1.59
C VAL A 10 -9.44 -6.09 -1.73
N HIS A 11 -9.95 -5.65 -0.60
CA HIS A 11 -10.94 -4.58 -0.48
C HIS A 11 -10.35 -3.44 0.36
N LEU A 12 -11.02 -2.29 0.38
CA LEU A 12 -10.55 -1.13 1.16
C LEU A 12 -10.48 -1.41 2.67
N GLU A 13 -11.28 -2.36 3.15
CA GLU A 13 -11.31 -2.78 4.55
C GLU A 13 -10.25 -3.84 4.89
N THR A 14 -9.59 -4.43 3.88
CA THR A 14 -8.59 -5.48 4.08
C THR A 14 -7.40 -4.95 4.87
N THR A 15 -7.04 -5.68 5.92
CA THR A 15 -5.88 -5.41 6.78
C THR A 15 -4.79 -6.48 6.58
N ALA A 16 -3.62 -6.28 7.18
CA ALA A 16 -2.56 -7.28 7.16
C ALA A 16 -3.00 -8.61 7.80
N ASP A 17 -3.86 -8.57 8.82
CA ASP A 17 -4.35 -9.76 9.52
C ASP A 17 -5.27 -10.63 8.65
N ASP A 18 -5.89 -10.05 7.61
CA ASP A 18 -6.78 -10.77 6.68
C ASP A 18 -6.01 -11.55 5.60
N ILE A 19 -4.73 -11.23 5.38
CA ILE A 19 -3.90 -11.85 4.33
C ILE A 19 -2.81 -12.73 4.95
N PRO A 20 -2.91 -14.07 4.81
CA PRO A 20 -1.87 -14.97 5.27
C PRO A 20 -0.50 -14.66 4.65
N GLY A 21 0.47 -14.37 5.50
CA GLY A 21 1.84 -14.05 5.07
C GLY A 21 2.11 -12.56 4.83
N TRP A 22 1.13 -11.67 5.05
CA TRP A 22 1.39 -10.24 5.13
C TRP A 22 2.02 -9.91 6.49
N ASP A 23 3.33 -9.72 6.49
CA ASP A 23 4.12 -9.28 7.65
C ASP A 23 4.75 -7.89 7.43
N SER A 24 5.61 -7.44 8.35
CA SER A 24 6.28 -6.14 8.25
C SER A 24 7.17 -6.00 7.00
N LEU A 25 7.76 -7.11 6.51
CA LEU A 25 8.58 -7.08 5.29
C LEU A 25 7.69 -6.89 4.08
N SER A 26 6.57 -7.63 4.01
CA SER A 26 5.58 -7.51 2.96
C SER A 26 4.98 -6.09 2.92
N HIS A 27 4.70 -5.52 4.09
CA HIS A 27 4.26 -4.14 4.22
C HIS A 27 5.30 -3.16 3.66
N ALA A 28 6.57 -3.28 4.03
CA ALA A 28 7.63 -2.41 3.50
C ALA A 28 7.80 -2.53 1.98
N VAL A 29 7.68 -3.74 1.43
CA VAL A 29 7.74 -3.97 -0.02
C VAL A 29 6.57 -3.31 -0.75
N ILE A 30 5.35 -3.37 -0.18
CA ILE A 30 4.17 -2.69 -0.75
C ILE A 30 4.41 -1.19 -0.80
N LEU A 31 4.89 -0.58 0.29
CA LEU A 31 5.18 0.86 0.33
C LEU A 31 6.25 1.22 -0.71
N MET A 32 7.37 0.52 -0.75
CA MET A 32 8.45 0.81 -1.70
C MET A 32 7.99 0.67 -3.16
N ASN A 33 7.19 -0.34 -3.48
CA ASN A 33 6.67 -0.52 -4.84
C ASN A 33 5.63 0.55 -5.19
N THR A 34 4.82 0.97 -4.22
CA THR A 34 3.85 2.05 -4.40
C THR A 34 4.55 3.39 -4.64
N GLU A 35 5.58 3.72 -3.85
CA GLU A 35 6.41 4.92 -4.07
C GLU A 35 6.97 4.96 -5.49
N LYS A 36 7.54 3.85 -5.96
CA LYS A 36 8.09 3.74 -7.32
C LYS A 36 7.03 3.79 -8.41
N ALA A 37 5.86 3.21 -8.18
CA ALA A 37 4.80 3.13 -9.19
C ALA A 37 4.13 4.48 -9.44
N PHE A 38 3.99 5.30 -8.38
CA PHE A 38 3.30 6.58 -8.43
C PHE A 38 4.25 7.79 -8.36
N ASP A 39 5.56 7.55 -8.24
CA ASP A 39 6.61 8.57 -8.02
C ASP A 39 6.31 9.46 -6.80
N ILE A 40 5.86 8.83 -5.72
CA ILE A 40 5.52 9.48 -4.44
C ILE A 40 6.49 9.05 -3.33
N ARG A 41 6.52 9.80 -2.22
CA ARG A 41 7.27 9.43 -1.01
C ARG A 41 6.40 9.48 0.23
N PHE A 42 6.38 8.41 1.01
CA PHE A 42 5.68 8.36 2.30
C PHE A 42 6.53 8.99 3.40
N VAL A 43 5.88 9.73 4.30
CA VAL A 43 6.52 10.17 5.55
C VAL A 43 6.20 9.19 6.69
N PRO A 44 7.05 9.09 7.74
CA PRO A 44 6.85 8.13 8.81
C PRO A 44 5.46 8.20 9.47
N GLN A 45 4.90 9.41 9.60
CA GLN A 45 3.57 9.59 10.17
C GLN A 45 2.47 8.94 9.31
N GLU A 46 2.56 9.04 7.98
CA GLU A 46 1.58 8.41 7.09
C GLU A 46 1.65 6.89 7.22
N VAL A 47 2.85 6.32 7.29
CA VAL A 47 3.05 4.87 7.45
C VAL A 47 2.43 4.36 8.75
N LEU A 48 2.48 5.14 9.83
CA LEU A 48 1.86 4.78 11.10
C LEU A 48 0.32 4.82 11.06
N GLU A 49 -0.27 5.49 10.07
CA GLU A 49 -1.72 5.60 9.86
C GLU A 49 -2.23 4.57 8.84
N LEU A 50 -1.38 3.67 8.32
CA LEU A 50 -1.74 2.64 7.35
C LEU A 50 -2.14 1.32 8.01
N ASP A 51 -3.41 1.22 8.41
CA ASP A 51 -3.95 -0.01 9.02
C ASP A 51 -4.63 -0.93 7.98
N ARG A 52 -5.30 -0.33 6.98
CA ARG A 52 -6.03 -1.05 5.93
C ARG A 52 -5.64 -0.57 4.53
N VAL A 53 -5.93 -1.38 3.52
CA VAL A 53 -5.67 -1.06 2.11
C VAL A 53 -6.31 0.28 1.70
N GLY A 54 -7.48 0.62 2.23
CA GLY A 54 -8.14 1.90 1.99
C GLY A 54 -7.34 3.12 2.46
N ASP A 55 -6.58 3.00 3.55
CA ASP A 55 -5.74 4.10 4.04
C ASP A 55 -4.59 4.35 3.07
N LEU A 56 -4.00 3.28 2.54
CA LEU A 56 -2.95 3.36 1.53
C LEU A 56 -3.47 4.06 0.26
N VAL A 57 -4.64 3.68 -0.23
CA VAL A 57 -5.29 4.30 -1.39
C VAL A 57 -5.51 5.80 -1.14
N ALA A 58 -6.06 6.17 0.02
CA ALA A 58 -6.33 7.57 0.35
C ALA A 58 -5.05 8.43 0.42
N VAL A 59 -3.95 7.89 0.94
CA VAL A 59 -2.65 8.60 0.96
C VAL A 59 -2.11 8.79 -0.46
N ILE A 60 -2.20 7.76 -1.31
CA ILE A 60 -1.77 7.86 -2.71
C ILE A 60 -2.57 8.93 -3.44
N GLU A 61 -3.91 8.90 -3.34
CA GLU A 61 -4.79 9.87 -3.98
C GLU A 61 -4.47 11.31 -3.55
N ARG A 62 -4.28 11.53 -2.24
CA ARG A 62 -3.88 12.84 -1.72
C ARG A 62 -2.56 13.32 -2.31
N LYS A 63 -1.53 12.46 -2.33
CA LYS A 63 -0.21 12.84 -2.87
C LYS A 63 -0.26 13.12 -4.36
N LEU A 64 -1.05 12.36 -5.13
CA LEU A 64 -1.20 12.61 -6.55
C LEU A 64 -1.90 13.95 -6.81
N ALA A 65 -2.92 14.29 -6.01
CA ALA A 65 -3.57 15.60 -6.10
C ALA A 65 -2.58 16.75 -5.81
N ASP A 66 -1.76 16.62 -4.74
CA ASP A 66 -0.76 17.64 -4.37
C ASP A 66 0.32 17.84 -5.45
N VAL A 67 0.69 16.79 -6.18
CA VAL A 67 1.67 16.86 -7.29
C VAL A 67 1.10 17.55 -8.53
N THR A 68 -0.23 17.51 -8.74
CA THR A 68 -0.84 18.07 -9.96
C THR A 68 -1.10 19.58 -9.89
N ASP A 69 -1.02 20.18 -8.70
CA ASP A 69 -1.18 21.62 -8.47
C ASP A 69 0.17 22.41 -8.43
N ALA A 70 1.29 21.76 -8.76
CA ALA A 70 2.64 22.35 -8.84
C ALA A 70 3.19 22.38 -10.27
#